data_AF-A0A1H4BZR0-F1
#
_entry.id   AF-A0A1H4BZR0-F1
#
_cell.length_a   1.000
_cell.length_b   1.000
_cell.length_c   1.000
_cell.angle_alpha   90.00
_cell.angle_beta   90.00
_cell.angle_gamma   90.00
#
_symmetry.space_group_name_H-M   'P 1'
#
loop_
_entity.id
_entity.type
_entity.pdbx_description
1 polymer ?
#
loop_
_entity_poly.entity_id
_entity_poly.type
_entity_poly.pdbx_seq_one_letter_code
_entity_poly.pdbx_strand_id
1 'polypeptide(L)'
;MSYLLLMLTFVFEVPLGIMTVETNSTAAYAKTILTDSYNTIMTKGGSYLTQEQREFLDGCEFKVYLIYANGRAGVETIYGLDGFVNCIKKGVFTKDNPGGPLFCTFNNVKDNSPVKVRFKYNIRREPLYVEMKYINNGGLKLYFYRNAAKVPTIADPRMVFRFRRQLQNWGGMGSPLHGGPWGANDKKKYVDETKEIQNAGYQTSVEVYNKNLVGPNFSYDTSGSSVPAWTADRIRVEILPSDNYKIIGSTFYGDEFLCPVDLENNKFYPPFSGNVYVF
;
A
#
# COMPACT_ATOMS: atom_id res chain seq x y z
N MET A 1 28.32 -37.76 -16.86
CA MET A 1 26.95 -37.45 -16.40
C MET A 1 26.40 -38.71 -15.76
N SER A 2 26.12 -38.69 -14.47
CA SER A 2 25.54 -39.84 -13.76
C SER A 2 24.02 -39.67 -13.74
N TYR A 3 23.28 -40.56 -14.39
CA TYR A 3 21.82 -40.57 -14.33
C TYR A 3 21.37 -41.29 -13.06
N LEU A 4 20.46 -40.66 -12.31
CA LEU A 4 19.85 -41.28 -11.14
C LEU A 4 18.64 -42.10 -11.61
N LEU A 5 18.63 -43.40 -11.30
CA LEU A 5 17.51 -44.27 -11.63
C LEU A 5 16.40 -44.11 -10.57
N LEU A 6 15.20 -43.76 -11.02
CA LEU A 6 14.02 -43.57 -10.19
C LEU A 6 12.98 -44.65 -10.48
N MET A 7 12.33 -45.13 -9.43
CA MET A 7 11.20 -46.04 -9.51
C MET A 7 9.91 -45.26 -9.30
N LEU A 8 8.95 -45.40 -10.21
CA LEU A 8 7.59 -44.91 -10.02
C LEU A 8 6.90 -45.78 -8.97
N THR A 9 6.43 -45.18 -7.87
CA THR A 9 5.87 -45.93 -6.73
C THR A 9 4.35 -45.86 -6.71
N PHE A 10 3.78 -44.67 -6.89
CA PHE A 10 2.33 -44.46 -6.92
C PHE A 10 1.94 -43.45 -7.99
N VAL A 11 0.75 -43.66 -8.56
CA VAL A 11 0.06 -42.70 -9.42
C VAL A 11 -1.32 -42.49 -8.81
N PHE A 12 -1.72 -41.23 -8.67
CA PHE A 12 -3.06 -40.86 -8.24
C PHE A 12 -3.82 -40.25 -9.41
N GLU A 13 -5.00 -40.80 -9.66
CA GLU A 13 -5.83 -40.45 -10.82
C GLU A 13 -7.10 -39.73 -10.37
N VAL A 14 -7.14 -38.41 -10.58
CA VAL A 14 -8.28 -37.55 -10.24
C VAL A 14 -8.40 -36.41 -11.26
N PRO A 15 -9.60 -35.93 -11.60
CA PRO A 15 -9.78 -34.68 -12.34
C PRO A 15 -9.19 -33.50 -11.55
N LEU A 16 -8.48 -32.62 -12.25
CA LEU A 16 -7.98 -31.37 -11.66
C LEU A 16 -8.77 -30.19 -12.21
N GLY A 17 -9.30 -29.38 -11.29
CA GLY A 17 -9.85 -28.07 -11.58
C GLY A 17 -9.02 -26.99 -10.89
N ILE A 18 -8.56 -26.00 -11.64
CA ILE A 18 -7.96 -24.77 -11.10
C ILE A 18 -8.98 -23.66 -11.33
N MET A 19 -9.37 -22.97 -10.26
CA MET A 19 -10.31 -21.86 -10.31
C MET A 19 -9.62 -20.57 -9.91
N THR A 20 -9.80 -19.54 -10.74
CA THR A 20 -9.44 -18.15 -10.42
C THR A 20 -10.71 -17.39 -10.11
N VAL A 21 -10.66 -16.53 -9.09
CA VAL A 21 -11.78 -15.66 -8.70
C VAL A 21 -11.39 -14.20 -8.94
N GLU A 22 -12.24 -13.48 -9.66
CA GLU A 22 -12.13 -12.05 -9.89
C GLU A 22 -13.27 -11.35 -9.14
N THR A 23 -12.91 -10.40 -8.26
CA THR A 23 -13.83 -9.68 -7.39
C THR A 23 -13.29 -8.30 -7.06
N ASN A 24 -14.20 -7.35 -6.78
CA ASN A 24 -13.85 -6.01 -6.28
C ASN A 24 -13.54 -5.99 -4.77
N SER A 25 -13.69 -7.13 -4.10
CA SER A 25 -13.38 -7.30 -2.68
C SER A 25 -11.89 -7.37 -2.40
N THR A 26 -11.49 -7.04 -1.17
CA THR A 26 -10.10 -7.26 -0.73
C THR A 26 -9.75 -8.75 -0.74
N ALA A 27 -8.49 -9.08 -1.07
CA ALA A 27 -8.03 -10.47 -1.12
C ALA A 27 -8.19 -11.22 0.23
N ALA A 28 -8.04 -10.52 1.35
CA ALA A 28 -8.21 -11.11 2.68
C ALA A 28 -9.68 -11.48 2.94
N TYR A 29 -10.60 -10.55 2.67
CA TYR A 29 -12.03 -10.81 2.80
C TYR A 29 -12.51 -11.89 1.83
N ALA A 30 -12.14 -11.77 0.55
CA ALA A 30 -12.49 -12.74 -0.49
C ALA A 30 -12.06 -14.16 -0.10
N LYS A 31 -10.83 -14.34 0.42
CA LYS A 31 -10.35 -15.64 0.90
C LYS A 31 -11.21 -16.21 2.02
N THR A 32 -11.55 -15.40 3.02
CA THR A 32 -12.36 -15.83 4.17
C THR A 32 -13.74 -16.26 3.72
N ILE A 33 -14.46 -15.38 3.02
CA ILE A 33 -15.85 -15.65 2.62
C ILE A 33 -15.95 -16.79 1.59
N LEU A 34 -14.97 -16.96 0.68
CA LEU A 34 -14.90 -18.13 -0.21
C LEU A 34 -14.71 -19.42 0.55
N THR A 35 -13.79 -19.43 1.53
CA THR A 35 -13.50 -20.63 2.33
C THR A 35 -14.73 -21.04 3.13
N ASP A 36 -15.39 -20.07 3.77
CA ASP A 36 -16.59 -20.31 4.57
C ASP A 36 -17.78 -20.75 3.70
N SER A 37 -17.94 -20.14 2.53
CA SER A 37 -18.99 -20.53 1.56
C SER A 37 -18.76 -21.95 1.06
N TYR A 38 -17.53 -22.29 0.66
CA TYR A 38 -17.15 -23.62 0.21
C TYR A 38 -17.43 -24.67 1.30
N ASN A 39 -16.97 -24.43 2.53
CA ASN A 39 -17.21 -25.32 3.65
C ASN A 39 -18.70 -25.50 3.94
N THR A 40 -19.49 -24.44 3.87
CA THR A 40 -20.95 -24.49 4.05
C THR A 40 -21.61 -25.34 2.98
N ILE A 41 -21.23 -25.17 1.71
CA ILE A 41 -21.78 -25.96 0.59
C ILE A 41 -21.42 -27.44 0.74
N MET A 42 -20.18 -27.76 1.11
CA MET A 42 -19.71 -29.15 1.21
C MET A 42 -20.26 -29.89 2.43
N THR A 43 -20.58 -29.19 3.52
CA THR A 43 -21.05 -29.81 4.77
C THR A 43 -22.56 -29.77 4.96
N LYS A 44 -23.21 -28.68 4.57
CA LYS A 44 -24.65 -28.44 4.80
C LYS A 44 -25.43 -28.29 3.50
N GLY A 45 -24.79 -27.90 2.40
CA GLY A 45 -25.42 -27.60 1.12
C GLY A 45 -25.66 -26.11 0.90
N GLY A 46 -25.86 -25.73 -0.36
CA GLY A 46 -25.97 -24.31 -0.78
C GLY A 46 -27.20 -23.56 -0.27
N SER A 47 -28.22 -24.25 0.25
CA SER A 47 -29.37 -23.61 0.91
C SER A 47 -28.99 -22.92 2.23
N TYR A 48 -27.91 -23.35 2.89
CA TYR A 48 -27.46 -22.83 4.19
C TYR A 48 -26.49 -21.64 4.08
N LEU A 49 -26.21 -21.15 2.87
CA LEU A 49 -25.42 -19.94 2.68
C LEU A 49 -26.15 -18.73 3.24
N THR A 50 -25.42 -17.90 3.98
CA THR A 50 -25.90 -16.60 4.46
C THR A 50 -26.14 -15.65 3.29
N GLN A 51 -26.92 -14.59 3.52
CA GLN A 51 -27.18 -13.58 2.49
C GLN A 51 -25.87 -12.93 2.00
N GLU A 52 -24.97 -12.59 2.92
CA GLU A 52 -23.65 -12.03 2.58
C GLU A 52 -22.82 -12.97 1.68
N GLN A 53 -22.80 -14.27 1.98
CA GLN A 53 -22.11 -15.26 1.16
C GLN A 53 -22.69 -15.35 -0.25
N ARG A 54 -24.02 -15.29 -0.39
CA ARG A 54 -24.70 -15.31 -1.68
C ARG A 54 -24.37 -14.07 -2.50
N GLU A 55 -24.54 -12.89 -1.90
CA GLU A 55 -24.24 -11.61 -2.55
C GLU A 55 -22.78 -11.50 -2.99
N PHE A 56 -21.85 -11.99 -2.16
CA PHE A 56 -20.44 -12.06 -2.54
C PHE A 56 -20.22 -12.96 -3.75
N LEU A 57 -20.76 -14.18 -3.74
CA LEU A 57 -20.56 -15.15 -4.83
C LEU A 57 -21.24 -14.68 -6.13
N ASP A 58 -22.41 -14.04 -6.03
CA ASP A 58 -23.12 -13.43 -7.17
C ASP A 58 -22.35 -12.27 -7.79
N GLY A 59 -21.58 -11.54 -6.98
CA GLY A 59 -20.70 -10.47 -7.46
C GLY A 59 -19.35 -10.92 -8.04
N CYS A 60 -19.08 -12.23 -8.11
CA CYS A 60 -17.80 -12.76 -8.59
C CYS A 60 -17.86 -13.28 -10.04
N GLU A 61 -16.74 -13.10 -10.75
CA GLU A 61 -16.43 -13.82 -11.98
C GLU A 61 -15.41 -14.91 -11.68
N PHE A 62 -15.66 -16.13 -12.18
CA PHE A 62 -14.74 -17.25 -11.98
C PHE A 62 -14.24 -17.77 -13.31
N LYS A 63 -12.93 -18.02 -13.39
CA LYS A 63 -12.30 -18.68 -14.54
C LYS A 63 -11.79 -20.04 -14.11
N VAL A 64 -12.34 -21.08 -14.71
CA VAL A 64 -12.07 -22.46 -14.34
C VAL A 64 -11.28 -23.11 -15.46
N TYR A 65 -10.17 -23.73 -15.10
CA TYR A 65 -9.36 -24.58 -15.95
C TYR A 65 -9.53 -26.03 -15.50
N LEU A 66 -10.15 -26.85 -16.35
CA LEU A 66 -10.41 -28.26 -16.09
C LEU A 66 -9.48 -29.12 -16.94
N ILE A 67 -8.78 -30.07 -16.31
CA ILE A 67 -7.98 -31.08 -17.00
C ILE A 67 -8.73 -32.41 -16.94
N TYR A 68 -9.08 -32.94 -18.11
CA TYR A 68 -9.75 -34.24 -18.26
C TYR A 68 -8.72 -35.38 -18.42
N ALA A 69 -9.17 -36.61 -18.16
CA ALA A 69 -8.31 -37.80 -18.21
C ALA A 69 -7.65 -38.07 -19.58
N ASN A 70 -8.27 -37.59 -20.66
CA ASN A 70 -7.74 -37.69 -22.02
C ASN A 70 -6.71 -36.59 -22.36
N GLY A 71 -6.24 -35.82 -21.38
CA GLY A 71 -5.27 -34.73 -21.56
C GLY A 71 -5.84 -33.49 -22.23
N ARG A 72 -7.14 -33.47 -22.56
CA ARG A 72 -7.80 -32.24 -23.01
C ARG A 72 -7.99 -31.31 -21.81
N ALA A 73 -7.74 -30.03 -22.05
CA ALA A 73 -8.04 -28.99 -21.09
C ALA A 73 -9.18 -28.11 -21.62
N GLY A 74 -10.10 -27.74 -20.73
CA GLY A 74 -11.17 -26.78 -20.99
C GLY A 74 -10.98 -25.55 -20.11
N VAL A 75 -11.12 -24.36 -20.69
CA VAL A 75 -11.29 -23.11 -19.94
C VAL A 75 -12.76 -22.73 -20.02
N GLU A 76 -13.40 -22.57 -18.87
CA GLU A 76 -14.78 -22.10 -18.76
C GLU A 76 -14.80 -20.85 -17.87
N THR A 77 -15.46 -19.79 -18.34
CA THR A 77 -15.77 -18.64 -17.48
C THR A 77 -17.20 -18.82 -16.99
N ILE A 78 -17.38 -18.80 -15.67
CA ILE A 78 -18.67 -18.97 -15.00
C ILE A 78 -18.93 -17.75 -14.12
N TYR A 79 -20.20 -17.41 -13.97
CA TYR A 79 -20.65 -16.22 -13.25
C TYR A 79 -21.55 -16.59 -12.08
N GLY A 80 -21.39 -15.84 -10.99
CA GLY A 80 -22.29 -15.87 -9.85
C GLY A 80 -22.33 -17.17 -9.04
N LEU A 81 -23.25 -17.23 -8.08
CA LEU A 81 -23.41 -18.37 -7.16
C LEU A 81 -23.74 -19.67 -7.90
N ASP A 82 -24.68 -19.63 -8.83
CA ASP A 82 -25.12 -20.84 -9.55
C ASP A 82 -24.01 -21.44 -10.39
N GLY A 83 -23.23 -20.58 -11.07
CA GLY A 83 -22.02 -21.00 -11.80
C GLY A 83 -21.04 -21.69 -10.86
N PHE A 84 -20.73 -21.06 -9.72
CA PHE A 84 -19.82 -21.60 -8.72
C PHE A 84 -20.27 -22.97 -8.17
N VAL A 85 -21.53 -23.08 -7.74
CA VAL A 85 -22.10 -24.33 -7.19
C VAL A 85 -22.11 -25.45 -8.22
N ASN A 86 -22.48 -25.14 -9.47
CA ASN A 86 -22.46 -26.11 -10.56
C ASN A 86 -21.04 -26.59 -10.85
N CYS A 87 -20.04 -25.70 -10.80
CA CYS A 87 -18.66 -26.07 -11.03
C CYS A 87 -18.13 -27.06 -9.98
N ILE A 88 -18.35 -26.79 -8.68
CA ILE A 88 -17.78 -27.62 -7.61
C ILE A 88 -18.50 -28.96 -7.42
N LYS A 89 -19.75 -29.09 -7.91
CA LYS A 89 -20.55 -30.33 -7.80
C LYS A 89 -20.41 -31.29 -8.99
N LYS A 90 -19.81 -30.89 -10.11
CA LYS A 90 -19.79 -31.66 -11.38
C LYS A 90 -18.92 -32.94 -11.37
N GLY A 91 -18.21 -33.27 -10.29
CA GLY A 91 -17.30 -34.42 -10.24
C GLY A 91 -17.95 -35.72 -9.76
N VAL A 92 -18.47 -36.55 -10.67
CA VAL A 92 -18.86 -37.94 -10.34
C VAL A 92 -18.00 -38.91 -11.16
N PHE A 93 -17.25 -39.76 -10.46
CA PHE A 93 -16.44 -40.81 -11.07
C PHE A 93 -17.35 -41.92 -11.57
N THR A 94 -17.21 -42.24 -12.86
CA THR A 94 -17.90 -43.39 -13.45
C THR A 94 -16.89 -44.21 -14.23
N LYS A 95 -17.25 -45.46 -14.53
CA LYS A 95 -16.45 -46.32 -15.40
C LYS A 95 -16.16 -45.67 -16.76
N ASP A 96 -17.08 -44.84 -17.24
CA ASP A 96 -17.03 -44.20 -18.56
C ASP A 96 -16.36 -42.81 -18.52
N ASN A 97 -16.10 -42.26 -17.33
CA ASN A 97 -15.38 -41.00 -17.11
C ASN A 97 -14.36 -41.16 -15.97
N PRO A 98 -13.24 -41.89 -16.21
CA PRO A 98 -12.20 -42.10 -15.22
C PRO A 98 -11.44 -40.80 -14.91
N GLY A 99 -10.71 -40.78 -13.79
CA GLY A 99 -9.74 -39.72 -13.49
C GLY A 99 -8.51 -39.81 -14.42
N GLY A 100 -7.77 -38.70 -14.54
CA GLY A 100 -6.47 -38.66 -15.22
C GLY A 100 -5.32 -38.65 -14.20
N PRO A 101 -4.10 -39.08 -14.57
CA PRO A 101 -2.95 -39.04 -13.67
C PRO A 101 -2.62 -37.60 -13.28
N LEU A 102 -2.75 -37.28 -12.00
CA LEU A 102 -2.52 -35.92 -11.46
C LEU A 102 -1.15 -35.81 -10.79
N PHE A 103 -0.81 -36.77 -9.94
CA PHE A 103 0.47 -36.78 -9.26
C PHE A 103 1.04 -38.17 -9.17
N CYS A 104 2.37 -38.23 -9.20
CA CYS A 104 3.13 -39.45 -9.00
C CYS A 104 4.21 -39.25 -7.94
N THR A 105 4.56 -40.33 -7.26
CA THR A 105 5.70 -40.36 -6.35
C THR A 105 6.79 -41.24 -6.92
N PHE A 106 8.03 -40.85 -6.67
CA PHE A 106 9.22 -41.57 -7.09
C PHE A 106 10.06 -41.93 -5.89
N ASN A 107 10.65 -43.11 -5.93
CA ASN A 107 11.68 -43.54 -4.98
C ASN A 107 13.01 -43.73 -5.71
N ASN A 108 14.12 -43.50 -5.00
CA ASN A 108 15.45 -43.83 -5.50
C ASN A 108 15.60 -45.36 -5.60
N VAL A 109 16.01 -45.88 -6.75
CA VAL A 109 16.16 -47.35 -6.93
C VAL A 109 17.22 -47.93 -5.96
N LYS A 110 18.22 -47.13 -5.60
CA LYS A 110 19.35 -47.56 -4.76
C LYS A 110 18.94 -47.92 -3.33
N ASP A 111 18.01 -47.18 -2.73
CA ASP A 111 17.71 -47.27 -1.30
C ASP A 111 16.22 -47.14 -0.98
N ASN A 112 15.36 -47.11 -2.01
CA ASN A 112 13.91 -46.95 -1.91
C ASN A 112 13.46 -45.67 -1.16
N SER A 113 14.35 -44.70 -0.97
CA SER A 113 14.01 -43.44 -0.30
C SER A 113 13.16 -42.55 -1.23
N PRO A 114 12.20 -41.79 -0.69
CA PRO A 114 11.34 -40.94 -1.50
C PRO A 114 12.11 -39.74 -2.08
N VAL A 115 11.90 -39.49 -3.37
CA VAL A 115 12.43 -38.31 -4.06
C VAL A 115 11.65 -37.08 -3.60
N LYS A 116 12.36 -36.04 -3.16
CA LYS A 116 11.77 -34.76 -2.74
C LYS A 116 12.42 -33.62 -3.51
N VAL A 117 11.64 -32.89 -4.30
CA VAL A 117 12.09 -31.69 -4.99
C VAL A 117 11.73 -30.48 -4.13
N ARG A 118 12.73 -29.70 -3.70
CA ARG A 118 12.51 -28.44 -2.98
C ARG A 118 12.54 -27.29 -3.98
N PHE A 119 11.38 -26.71 -4.26
CA PHE A 119 11.28 -25.49 -5.05
C PHE A 119 11.53 -24.27 -4.16
N LYS A 120 12.49 -23.43 -4.54
CA LYS A 120 12.66 -22.08 -3.98
C LYS A 120 12.34 -21.09 -5.09
N TYR A 121 11.23 -20.39 -4.97
CA TYR A 121 10.88 -19.30 -5.88
C TYR A 121 11.06 -17.97 -5.15
N ASN A 122 11.56 -16.97 -5.87
CA ASN A 122 11.72 -15.62 -5.35
C ASN A 122 10.73 -14.73 -6.10
N ILE A 123 9.66 -14.29 -5.43
CA ILE A 123 8.70 -13.36 -6.01
C ILE A 123 9.33 -11.97 -5.91
N ARG A 124 9.90 -11.47 -7.01
CA ARG A 124 10.33 -10.08 -7.11
C ARG A 124 9.10 -9.19 -7.16
N ARG A 125 8.75 -8.56 -6.04
CA ARG A 125 7.80 -7.45 -6.02
C ARG A 125 8.59 -6.18 -6.33
N GLU A 126 8.18 -5.45 -7.36
CA GLU A 126 8.70 -4.10 -7.56
C GLU A 126 8.36 -3.25 -6.32
N PRO A 127 9.28 -2.38 -5.87
CA PRO A 127 9.01 -1.55 -4.71
C PRO A 127 7.90 -0.55 -5.02
N LEU A 128 7.09 -0.22 -4.03
CA LEU A 128 6.17 0.91 -4.15
C LEU A 128 6.99 2.20 -4.24
N TYR A 129 6.65 3.10 -5.16
CA TYR A 129 7.30 4.40 -5.26
C TYR A 129 6.46 5.44 -4.54
N VAL A 130 7.07 6.28 -3.71
CA VAL A 130 6.35 7.26 -2.88
C VAL A 130 6.94 8.65 -3.03
N GLU A 131 6.06 9.64 -3.04
CA GLU A 131 6.43 11.06 -3.17
C GLU A 131 5.54 11.90 -2.27
N MET A 132 6.16 12.73 -1.44
CA MET A 132 5.44 13.66 -0.59
C MET A 132 5.25 14.99 -1.34
N LYS A 133 4.04 15.54 -1.30
CA LYS A 133 3.69 16.81 -1.96
C LYS A 133 2.81 17.68 -1.08
N TYR A 134 3.10 18.97 -1.07
CA TYR A 134 2.23 19.97 -0.47
C TYR A 134 1.15 20.40 -1.48
N ILE A 135 -0.10 20.42 -1.03
CA ILE A 135 -1.24 20.90 -1.82
C ILE A 135 -1.74 22.16 -1.13
N ASN A 136 -1.82 23.26 -1.88
CA ASN A 136 -2.35 24.50 -1.35
C ASN A 136 -3.79 24.28 -0.85
N ASN A 137 -4.09 24.73 0.37
CA ASN A 137 -5.32 24.44 1.14
C ASN A 137 -5.59 22.95 1.49
N GLY A 138 -4.78 22.01 1.02
CA GLY A 138 -4.96 20.56 1.24
C GLY A 138 -3.91 19.90 2.15
N GLY A 139 -2.90 20.64 2.58
CA GLY A 139 -1.82 20.14 3.45
C GLY A 139 -0.80 19.26 2.73
N LEU A 140 -0.03 18.51 3.50
CA LEU A 140 1.00 17.60 3.02
C LEU A 140 0.42 16.21 2.79
N LYS A 141 0.55 15.67 1.58
CA LYS A 141 0.08 14.33 1.20
C LYS A 141 1.22 13.45 0.71
N LEU A 142 1.07 12.14 0.94
CA LEU A 142 1.94 11.11 0.38
C LEU A 142 1.22 10.45 -0.80
N TYR A 143 1.83 10.49 -1.98
CA TYR A 143 1.34 9.86 -3.19
C TYR A 143 2.02 8.51 -3.42
N PHE A 144 1.26 7.56 -4.00
CA PHE A 144 1.69 6.20 -4.26
C PHE A 144 1.75 5.93 -5.76
N TYR A 145 2.89 5.39 -6.22
CA TYR A 145 3.11 5.08 -7.62
C TYR A 145 3.66 3.67 -7.83
N ARG A 146 3.27 3.08 -8.95
CA ARG A 146 3.72 1.77 -9.40
C ARG A 146 5.19 1.77 -9.82
N ASN A 147 5.66 2.89 -10.38
CA ASN A 147 6.99 3.01 -10.98
C ASN A 147 7.54 4.44 -10.85
N ALA A 148 8.80 4.62 -11.24
CA ALA A 148 9.47 5.93 -11.26
C ALA A 148 8.82 6.93 -12.25
N ALA A 149 8.06 6.45 -13.23
CA ALA A 149 7.28 7.29 -14.14
C ALA A 149 5.97 7.82 -13.52
N LYS A 150 5.77 7.64 -12.20
CA LYS A 150 4.66 8.19 -11.40
C LYS A 150 3.27 7.71 -11.85
N VAL A 151 3.15 6.46 -12.33
CA VAL A 151 1.84 5.84 -12.59
C VAL A 151 1.12 5.61 -11.26
N PRO A 152 -0.05 6.24 -10.98
CA PRO A 152 -0.74 6.11 -9.69
C PRO A 152 -1.10 4.66 -9.37
N THR A 153 -0.92 4.27 -8.11
CA THR A 153 -1.31 2.93 -7.62
C THR A 153 -1.83 3.00 -6.20
N ILE A 154 -2.46 1.94 -5.73
CA ILE A 154 -2.88 1.79 -4.33
C ILE A 154 -1.75 1.11 -3.56
N ALA A 155 -1.38 1.66 -2.40
CA ALA A 155 -0.43 1.03 -1.49
C ALA A 155 -1.07 -0.17 -0.77
N ASP A 156 -0.27 -1.20 -0.45
CA ASP A 156 -0.72 -2.33 0.37
C ASP A 156 -1.21 -1.81 1.74
N PRO A 157 -2.44 -2.13 2.19
CA PRO A 157 -2.98 -1.61 3.44
C PRO A 157 -2.16 -1.95 4.69
N ARG A 158 -1.32 -3.00 4.62
CA ARG A 158 -0.43 -3.39 5.71
C ARG A 158 0.87 -2.59 5.75
N MET A 159 1.15 -1.80 4.71
CA MET A 159 2.38 -1.01 4.60
C MET A 159 2.31 0.22 5.51
N VAL A 160 3.30 0.35 6.40
CA VAL A 160 3.44 1.51 7.31
C VAL A 160 4.43 2.50 6.71
N PHE A 161 3.99 3.75 6.60
CA PHE A 161 4.82 4.89 6.22
C PHE A 161 5.17 5.67 7.48
N ARG A 162 6.47 5.95 7.66
CA ARG A 162 6.98 6.65 8.84
C ARG A 162 7.49 8.02 8.43
N PHE A 163 7.12 9.04 9.20
CA PHE A 163 7.50 10.41 8.94
C PHE A 163 8.15 10.98 10.20
N ARG A 164 9.20 11.79 10.03
CA ARG A 164 9.78 12.61 11.08
C ARG A 164 9.42 14.06 10.81
N ARG A 165 8.80 14.74 11.78
CA ARG A 165 8.55 16.18 11.72
C ARG A 165 9.44 16.87 12.74
N GLN A 166 10.16 17.88 12.27
CA GLN A 166 10.95 18.78 13.09
C GLN A 166 10.38 20.19 12.98
N LEU A 167 10.11 20.83 14.11
CA LEU A 167 9.69 22.21 14.20
C LEU A 167 10.72 23.00 15.00
N GLN A 168 11.18 24.10 14.42
CA GLN A 168 12.04 25.06 15.07
C GLN A 168 11.35 26.42 15.04
N ASN A 169 10.94 26.90 16.22
CA ASN A 169 10.40 28.23 16.38
C ASN A 169 11.55 29.25 16.50
N TRP A 170 11.51 30.31 15.68
CA TRP A 170 12.34 31.50 15.88
C TRP A 170 11.56 32.53 16.70
N GLY A 171 12.12 32.89 17.86
CA GLY A 171 11.58 33.95 18.71
C GLY A 171 11.55 35.27 17.94
N GLY A 172 10.53 36.08 18.24
CA GLY A 172 10.11 37.18 17.38
C GLY A 172 11.20 38.19 17.03
N MET A 173 11.21 38.64 15.77
CA MET A 173 11.94 39.85 15.38
C MET A 173 11.24 41.05 16.02
N GLY A 174 11.85 41.65 17.06
CA GLY A 174 11.40 42.93 17.60
C GLY A 174 11.53 44.04 16.56
N SER A 175 10.57 44.97 16.53
CA SER A 175 10.62 46.12 15.62
C SER A 175 11.83 47.03 15.92
N PRO A 176 12.53 47.58 14.91
CA PRO A 176 13.67 48.48 15.10
C PRO A 176 13.29 49.85 15.71
N LEU A 177 12.01 50.14 15.89
CA LEU A 177 11.53 51.50 16.15
C LEU A 177 11.74 52.02 17.59
N HIS A 178 12.12 51.18 18.55
CA HIS A 178 12.17 51.58 19.98
C HIS A 178 13.45 51.15 20.73
N GLY A 179 14.62 51.17 20.06
CA GLY A 179 15.93 51.31 20.73
C GLY A 179 16.31 50.32 21.84
N GLY A 180 15.59 49.21 22.00
CA GLY A 180 15.91 48.16 22.95
C GLY A 180 16.95 47.21 22.35
N PRO A 181 17.93 46.72 23.13
CA PRO A 181 18.82 45.68 22.65
C PRO A 181 17.97 44.48 22.24
N TRP A 182 18.42 43.77 21.20
CA TRP A 182 17.86 42.53 20.66
C TRP A 182 17.74 41.44 21.73
N GLY A 183 16.84 41.64 22.68
CA GLY A 183 16.52 40.76 23.78
C GLY A 183 15.66 39.63 23.24
N ALA A 184 16.30 38.76 22.47
CA ALA A 184 15.81 37.45 22.15
C ALA A 184 15.55 36.71 23.48
N ASN A 185 14.34 36.84 24.04
CA ASN A 185 13.80 35.84 24.94
C ASN A 185 13.41 34.61 24.10
N ASP A 186 14.44 34.05 23.46
CA ASP A 186 14.43 32.93 22.54
C ASP A 186 14.18 31.64 23.33
N LYS A 187 12.92 31.39 23.70
CA LYS A 187 12.51 30.00 23.94
C LYS A 187 12.41 29.32 22.58
N LYS A 188 13.55 28.94 22.00
CA LYS A 188 13.60 28.08 20.82
C LYS A 188 12.88 26.79 21.17
N LYS A 189 11.64 26.67 20.70
CA LYS A 189 10.88 25.43 20.84
C LYS A 189 11.33 24.52 19.70
N TYR A 190 12.03 23.46 20.08
CA TYR A 190 12.37 22.36 19.20
C TYR A 190 11.36 21.24 19.44
N VAL A 191 10.61 20.86 18.41
CA VAL A 191 9.77 19.66 18.42
C VAL A 191 10.38 18.69 17.42
N ASP A 192 10.55 17.44 17.84
CA ASP A 192 10.97 16.33 16.98
C ASP A 192 10.03 15.16 17.26
N GLU A 193 9.18 14.84 16.29
CA GLU A 193 8.16 13.82 16.43
C GLU A 193 8.20 12.84 15.27
N THR A 194 7.79 11.61 15.54
CA THR A 194 7.58 10.58 14.52
C THR A 194 6.10 10.27 14.39
N LYS A 195 5.62 10.13 13.15
CA LYS A 195 4.25 9.75 12.82
C LYS A 195 4.24 8.52 11.92
N GLU A 196 3.35 7.58 12.22
CA GLU A 196 3.10 6.41 11.39
C GLU A 196 1.72 6.52 10.72
N ILE A 197 1.64 6.15 9.43
CA ILE A 197 0.41 6.20 8.63
C ILE A 197 0.32 4.93 7.78
N GLN A 198 -0.89 4.42 7.60
CA GLN A 198 -1.21 3.34 6.67
C GLN A 198 -2.30 3.78 5.70
N ASN A 199 -2.28 3.26 4.47
CA ASN A 199 -3.34 3.50 3.49
C ASN A 199 -4.44 2.45 3.62
N ALA A 200 -5.41 2.68 4.51
CA ALA A 200 -6.50 1.73 4.76
C ALA A 200 -7.59 1.71 3.66
N GLY A 201 -7.51 2.59 2.66
CA GLY A 201 -8.51 2.75 1.61
C GLY A 201 -8.00 2.46 0.19
N TYR A 202 -8.88 2.65 -0.79
CA TYR A 202 -8.58 2.47 -2.22
C TYR A 202 -7.96 3.72 -2.88
N GLN A 203 -7.38 4.59 -2.08
CA GLN A 203 -6.84 5.87 -2.53
C GLN A 203 -5.39 5.71 -2.99
N THR A 204 -5.00 6.50 -3.99
CA THR A 204 -3.62 6.57 -4.50
C THR A 204 -2.76 7.61 -3.77
N SER A 205 -3.30 8.17 -2.68
CA SER A 205 -2.60 9.10 -1.80
C SER A 205 -3.23 9.13 -0.41
N VAL A 206 -2.45 9.50 0.61
CA VAL A 206 -2.92 9.68 1.99
C VAL A 206 -2.48 11.04 2.54
N GLU A 207 -3.29 11.65 3.41
CA GLU A 207 -2.91 12.88 4.11
C GLU A 207 -1.87 12.59 5.20
N VAL A 208 -0.75 13.31 5.17
CA VAL A 208 0.32 13.22 6.16
C VAL A 208 0.10 14.24 7.27
N TYR A 209 -0.02 15.51 6.91
CA TYR A 209 -0.29 16.60 7.84
C TYR A 209 -1.22 17.62 7.20
N ASN A 210 -2.19 18.11 7.97
CA ASN A 210 -3.05 19.21 7.56
C ASN A 210 -2.24 20.50 7.36
N LYS A 211 -2.71 21.41 6.50
CA LYS A 211 -2.08 22.72 6.23
C LYS A 211 -1.72 23.51 7.50
N ASN A 212 -2.52 23.45 8.56
CA ASN A 212 -2.27 24.18 9.81
C ASN A 212 -1.04 23.67 10.58
N LEU A 213 -0.56 22.47 10.25
CA LEU A 213 0.57 21.80 10.89
C LEU A 213 1.86 21.85 10.05
N VAL A 214 1.79 22.40 8.83
CA VAL A 214 2.92 22.48 7.87
C VAL A 214 3.04 23.83 7.16
N GLY A 215 2.05 24.72 7.28
CA GLY A 215 2.10 26.08 6.76
C GLY A 215 2.82 27.04 7.71
N PRO A 216 3.29 28.20 7.20
CA PRO A 216 3.90 29.22 8.04
C PRO A 216 2.85 29.77 9.01
N ASN A 217 3.07 29.58 10.32
CA ASN A 217 2.28 30.22 11.35
C ASN A 217 2.89 31.58 11.68
N PHE A 218 2.26 32.65 11.19
CA PHE A 218 2.53 34.00 11.67
C PHE A 218 1.58 34.29 12.83
N SER A 219 2.10 34.36 14.06
CA SER A 219 1.32 34.87 15.18
C SER A 219 1.67 36.33 15.46
N TYR A 220 0.65 37.12 15.79
CA TYR A 220 0.74 38.53 16.14
C TYR A 220 0.55 38.65 17.66
N ASP A 221 1.60 39.04 18.39
CA ASP A 221 1.48 39.31 19.83
C ASP A 221 1.00 40.74 20.06
N THR A 222 -0.18 40.91 20.67
CA THR A 222 -0.74 42.22 21.09
C THR A 222 -0.65 42.45 22.59
N SER A 223 -0.01 41.54 23.34
CA SER A 223 0.01 41.62 24.81
C SER A 223 1.09 42.59 25.31
N GLY A 224 0.82 43.88 25.12
CA GLY A 224 1.54 44.99 25.73
C GLY A 224 2.50 45.71 24.79
N SER A 225 2.20 46.99 24.53
CA SER A 225 3.11 47.96 23.89
C SER A 225 3.41 47.72 22.40
N SER A 226 2.47 48.11 21.54
CA SER A 226 2.67 48.75 20.21
C SER A 226 3.73 48.24 19.21
N VAL A 227 4.29 47.04 19.37
CA VAL A 227 5.31 46.48 18.48
C VAL A 227 4.85 45.13 17.91
N PRO A 228 4.64 45.01 16.59
CA PRO A 228 4.36 43.71 15.97
C PRO A 228 5.62 42.84 16.04
N ALA A 229 5.56 41.73 16.78
CA ALA A 229 6.57 40.69 16.74
C ALA A 229 6.13 39.58 15.77
N TRP A 230 7.00 39.25 14.82
CA TRP A 230 6.75 38.17 13.85
C TRP A 230 7.53 36.94 14.29
N THR A 231 6.82 35.85 14.60
CA THR A 231 7.42 34.52 14.80
C THR A 231 7.30 33.72 13.51
N ALA A 232 8.39 33.07 13.10
CA ALA A 232 8.39 32.14 11.97
C ALA A 232 8.75 30.74 12.46
N ASP A 233 7.86 29.77 12.20
CA ASP A 233 8.14 28.36 12.46
C ASP A 233 8.80 27.74 11.22
N ARG A 234 10.02 27.22 11.36
CA ARG A 234 10.63 26.35 10.35
C ARG A 234 10.16 24.93 10.58
N ILE A 235 9.46 24.39 9.58
CA ILE A 235 8.90 23.04 9.63
C ILE A 235 9.63 22.18 8.60
N ARG A 236 10.19 21.06 9.04
CA ARG A 236 10.79 20.05 8.19
C ARG A 236 10.02 18.75 8.36
N VAL A 237 9.57 18.16 7.27
CA VAL A 237 8.95 16.82 7.28
C VAL A 237 9.71 15.91 6.34
N GLU A 238 10.18 14.78 6.88
CA GLU A 238 10.94 13.76 6.14
C GLU A 238 10.20 12.43 6.21
N ILE A 239 10.08 11.74 5.08
CA ILE A 239 9.66 10.33 5.05
C ILE A 239 10.89 9.46 5.32
N LEU A 240 10.80 8.59 6.32
CA LEU A 240 11.91 7.72 6.70
C LEU A 240 12.05 6.56 5.70
N PRO A 241 13.27 6.08 5.44
CA PRO A 241 13.49 4.98 4.50
C PRO A 241 12.91 3.64 4.99
N SER A 242 12.55 2.77 4.05
CA SER A 242 12.06 1.40 4.31
C SER A 242 12.41 0.47 3.16
N ASP A 243 12.56 -0.82 3.43
CA ASP A 243 12.75 -1.84 2.39
C ASP A 243 11.50 -2.04 1.50
N ASN A 244 10.34 -1.58 1.97
CA ASN A 244 9.06 -1.82 1.29
C ASN A 244 8.72 -0.78 0.21
N TYR A 245 9.41 0.36 0.19
CA TYR A 245 9.14 1.44 -0.77
C TYR A 245 10.40 2.24 -1.11
N LYS A 246 10.35 2.91 -2.27
CA LYS A 246 11.38 3.85 -2.73
C LYS A 246 10.83 5.26 -2.73
N ILE A 247 11.55 6.15 -2.05
CA ILE A 247 11.24 7.58 -2.02
C ILE A 247 11.79 8.21 -3.30
N ILE A 248 10.95 8.92 -4.05
CA ILE A 248 11.35 9.64 -5.28
C ILE A 248 11.14 11.16 -5.19
N GLY A 249 10.65 11.63 -4.05
CA GLY A 249 10.51 13.05 -3.74
C GLY A 249 11.60 13.56 -2.80
N SER A 250 11.52 14.84 -2.46
CA SER A 250 12.37 15.50 -1.48
C SER A 250 11.73 15.54 -0.09
N THR A 251 12.55 15.89 0.90
CA THR A 251 12.08 16.35 2.21
C THR A 251 11.24 17.62 2.02
N PHE A 252 10.14 17.75 2.75
CA PHE A 252 9.34 18.97 2.72
C PHE A 252 9.91 19.99 3.70
N TYR A 253 10.03 21.22 3.21
CA TYR A 253 10.54 22.39 3.91
C TYR A 253 9.46 23.49 3.90
N GLY A 254 8.85 23.75 5.06
CA GLY A 254 7.83 24.79 5.22
C GLY A 254 8.40 26.21 5.14
N ASP A 255 9.72 26.36 5.25
CA ASP A 255 10.45 27.62 5.16
C ASP A 255 10.64 28.14 3.73
N GLU A 256 10.34 27.34 2.70
CA GLU A 256 10.27 27.82 1.31
C GLU A 256 9.20 28.90 1.09
N PHE A 257 8.27 29.06 2.05
CA PHE A 257 7.23 30.10 2.05
C PHE A 257 7.57 31.30 2.95
N LEU A 258 8.72 31.30 3.62
CA LEU A 258 9.17 32.43 4.44
C LEU A 258 9.79 33.50 3.53
N CYS A 259 9.40 34.76 3.75
CA CYS A 259 9.93 35.90 2.99
C CYS A 259 11.47 35.97 3.10
N PRO A 260 12.19 36.23 2.00
CA PRO A 260 13.60 36.58 2.09
C PRO A 260 13.70 37.93 2.80
N VAL A 261 14.35 37.93 3.97
CA VAL A 261 14.77 39.15 4.64
C VAL A 261 16.12 39.53 4.06
N ASP A 262 16.18 40.66 3.33
CA ASP A 262 17.45 41.25 2.92
C ASP A 262 18.09 41.89 4.16
N LEU A 263 19.02 41.17 4.78
CA LEU A 263 19.72 41.56 6.00
C LEU A 263 20.66 42.75 5.79
N GLU A 264 21.12 43.01 4.57
CA GLU A 264 22.01 44.14 4.27
C GLU A 264 21.24 45.45 4.13
N ASN A 265 20.02 45.40 3.58
CA ASN A 265 19.23 46.60 3.29
C ASN A 265 18.01 46.79 4.21
N ASN A 266 17.81 45.89 5.18
CA ASN A 266 16.72 45.94 6.15
C ASN A 266 15.32 46.10 5.49
N LYS A 267 15.13 45.46 4.32
CA LYS A 267 13.88 45.49 3.55
C LYS A 267 13.12 44.18 3.70
N PHE A 268 11.83 44.30 4.02
CA PHE A 268 10.89 43.20 4.10
C PHE A 268 10.12 43.10 2.77
N TYR A 269 10.22 41.96 2.08
CA TYR A 269 9.41 41.71 0.89
C TYR A 269 8.17 40.89 1.29
N PRO A 270 6.95 41.42 1.15
CA PRO A 270 5.75 40.63 1.43
C PRO A 270 5.69 39.43 0.47
N PRO A 271 5.26 38.24 0.93
CA PRO A 271 4.95 37.17 0.01
C PRO A 271 3.72 37.61 -0.81
N PHE A 272 3.78 37.41 -2.12
CA PHE A 272 2.78 37.76 -3.14
C PHE A 272 2.86 39.18 -3.73
N SER A 273 3.87 39.40 -4.58
CA SER A 273 3.60 39.78 -5.98
C SER A 273 4.84 39.47 -6.83
N GLY A 274 4.77 38.43 -7.66
CA GLY A 274 5.82 38.14 -8.64
C GLY A 274 6.38 36.73 -8.55
N ASN A 275 6.03 35.96 -9.58
CA ASN A 275 6.69 34.77 -10.14
C ASN A 275 7.74 34.05 -9.29
N VAL A 276 7.40 32.78 -9.01
CA VAL A 276 8.30 31.68 -8.68
C VAL A 276 9.56 31.74 -9.54
N TYR A 277 10.71 32.03 -8.94
CA TYR A 277 11.99 31.72 -9.56
C TYR A 277 12.39 30.30 -9.17
N VAL A 278 12.44 29.46 -10.20
CA VAL A 278 13.07 28.14 -10.20
C VAL A 278 14.58 28.36 -10.27
N PHE A 279 15.33 27.67 -9.40
CA PHE A 279 16.73 27.32 -9.63
C PHE A 279 16.84 25.80 -9.65
#